data_AF-A0A0E0PA87-F1
#
_entry.id   AF-A0A0E0PA87-F1
#
_cell.length_a   1.000
_cell.length_b   1.000
_cell.length_c   1.000
_cell.angle_alpha   90.00
_cell.angle_beta   90.00
_cell.angle_gamma   90.00
#
_symmetry.space_group_name_H-M   'P 1'
#
loop_
_entity.id
_entity.type
_entity.pdbx_description
1 polymer ?
#
loop_
_entity_poly.entity_id
_entity_poly.type
_entity_poly.pdbx_seq_one_letter_code
_entity_poly.pdbx_strand_id
1 'polypeptide(L)'
;MAECAWWGEVGVSGVSASSTAAVGRVRKHWLALRSGANLFMHSLKLDEPEKSVVKSWRKGANPLPPRCTVVVIRFRGKSRVLGEGNGVVTPLHVPASGYPMMSMDEQTSLSFALFKDVAFNASIRRGVRASDVACLPISFG
;
A
#
# COMPACT_ATOMS: atom_id res chain seq x y z
N MET A 1 -22.60 13.04 1.36
CA MET A 1 -22.24 11.99 0.39
C MET A 1 -21.34 12.67 -0.63
N ALA A 2 -20.02 12.53 -0.52
CA ALA A 2 -19.07 13.40 -1.22
C ALA A 2 -18.84 12.89 -2.65
N GLU A 3 -19.13 13.76 -3.62
CA GLU A 3 -19.09 13.52 -5.06
C GLU A 3 -17.65 13.62 -5.58
N CYS A 4 -17.25 12.68 -6.44
CA CYS A 4 -15.90 12.66 -7.02
C CYS A 4 -15.88 13.36 -8.38
N ALA A 5 -15.01 14.36 -8.53
CA ALA A 5 -14.88 15.23 -9.71
C ALA A 5 -14.01 14.63 -10.83
N TRP A 6 -14.32 15.13 -12.03
CA TRP A 6 -13.91 14.71 -13.37
C TRP A 6 -12.52 15.24 -13.78
N TRP A 7 -11.71 14.41 -14.45
CA TRP A 7 -10.56 14.88 -15.24
C TRP A 7 -10.58 14.28 -16.65
N GLY A 8 -10.43 15.17 -17.63
CA GLY A 8 -10.28 14.85 -19.04
C GLY A 8 -8.91 14.26 -19.38
N GLU A 9 -8.91 13.50 -20.48
CA GLU A 9 -7.76 13.04 -21.27
C GLU A 9 -6.53 12.50 -20.53
N VAL A 10 -6.55 11.20 -20.20
CA VAL A 10 -5.37 10.32 -20.42
C VAL A 10 -5.79 8.87 -20.30
N GLY A 11 -5.20 8.04 -21.17
CA GLY A 11 -5.46 6.61 -21.31
C GLY A 11 -5.36 5.80 -20.02
N VAL A 12 -5.67 4.51 -20.16
CA VAL A 12 -5.54 3.52 -19.09
C VAL A 12 -4.05 3.31 -18.79
N SER A 13 -3.45 4.25 -18.06
CA SER A 13 -2.09 4.14 -17.53
C SER A 13 -2.16 3.66 -16.09
N GLY A 14 -1.33 2.69 -15.73
CA GLY A 14 -1.05 2.36 -14.33
C GLY A 14 -0.63 3.59 -13.52
N VAL A 15 -0.69 3.43 -12.19
CA VAL A 15 -0.25 4.36 -11.12
C VAL A 15 0.46 5.62 -11.66
N SER A 16 -0.32 6.67 -11.93
CA SER A 16 0.15 7.93 -12.53
C SER A 16 0.67 8.90 -11.46
N ALA A 17 1.17 10.09 -11.85
CA ALA A 17 1.54 11.18 -10.94
C ALA A 17 0.46 11.51 -9.88
N SER A 18 -0.81 11.24 -10.17
CA SER A 18 -1.92 11.36 -9.21
C SER A 18 -1.79 10.43 -8.00
N SER A 19 -1.22 9.25 -8.18
CA SER A 19 -0.99 8.26 -7.13
C SER A 19 0.15 8.68 -6.18
N THR A 20 1.21 9.30 -6.71
CA THR A 20 2.28 9.88 -5.87
C THR A 20 1.76 11.05 -5.03
N ALA A 21 0.87 11.86 -5.60
CA ALA A 21 0.21 12.94 -4.87
C ALA A 21 -0.75 12.41 -3.77
N ALA A 22 -1.42 11.29 -4.00
CA ALA A 22 -2.24 10.61 -2.99
C ALA A 22 -1.40 10.17 -1.78
N VAL A 23 -0.23 9.58 -2.03
CA VAL A 23 0.75 9.23 -0.99
C VAL A 23 1.15 10.46 -0.17
N GLY A 24 1.50 11.56 -0.86
CA GLY A 24 1.85 12.81 -0.20
C GLY A 24 0.73 13.36 0.69
N ARG A 25 -0.53 13.33 0.22
CA ARG A 25 -1.71 13.78 0.97
C ARG A 25 -2.01 12.89 2.16
N VAL A 26 -2.01 11.56 1.99
CA VAL A 26 -2.22 10.62 3.10
C VAL A 26 -1.14 10.77 4.16
N ARG A 27 0.13 10.88 3.73
CA ARG A 27 1.25 11.11 4.64
C ARG A 27 1.10 12.44 5.37
N LYS A 28 0.76 13.54 4.68
CA LYS A 28 0.53 14.85 5.32
C LYS A 28 -0.65 14.81 6.29
N HIS A 29 -1.77 14.21 5.91
CA HIS A 29 -2.96 14.07 6.75
C HIS A 29 -2.63 13.37 8.08
N TRP A 30 -1.83 12.30 8.04
CA TRP A 30 -1.49 11.52 9.24
C TRP A 30 -0.26 12.03 10.01
N LEU A 31 0.74 12.60 9.34
CA LEU A 31 1.86 13.24 10.03
C LEU A 31 1.45 14.56 10.70
N ALA A 32 0.48 15.29 10.13
CA ALA A 32 -0.13 16.46 10.77
C ALA A 32 -0.88 16.08 12.06
N LEU A 33 -1.39 14.83 12.16
CA LEU A 33 -2.09 14.36 13.35
C LEU A 33 -1.16 14.04 14.53
N ARG A 34 0.16 13.86 14.33
CA ARG A 34 1.17 13.80 15.41
C ARG A 34 2.60 13.61 14.91
N SER A 35 3.49 14.50 15.37
CA SER A 35 4.95 14.35 15.26
C SER A 35 5.43 13.04 15.92
N GLY A 36 6.32 12.29 15.25
CA GLY A 36 7.02 11.13 15.81
C GLY A 36 6.35 9.75 15.68
N ALA A 37 5.22 9.62 14.99
CA ALA A 37 4.55 8.33 14.82
C ALA A 37 5.05 7.56 13.58
N ASN A 38 5.33 6.26 13.74
CA ASN A 38 5.67 5.38 12.62
C ASN A 38 4.45 5.13 11.72
N LEU A 39 4.59 5.54 10.46
CA LEU A 39 3.62 5.34 9.39
C LEU A 39 4.27 4.49 8.29
N PHE A 40 3.70 3.31 8.05
CA PHE A 40 4.11 2.42 6.97
C PHE A 40 3.02 2.34 5.92
N MET A 41 3.39 2.43 4.65
CA MET A 41 2.48 2.23 3.52
C MET A 41 2.70 0.83 2.97
N HIS A 42 1.65 0.01 2.96
CA HIS A 42 1.71 -1.38 2.50
C HIS A 42 1.20 -1.53 1.08
N SER A 43 0.20 -0.76 0.69
CA SER A 43 -0.26 -0.76 -0.70
C SER A 43 -0.92 0.55 -1.09
N LEU A 44 -0.83 0.84 -2.38
CA LEU A 44 -1.49 1.93 -3.07
C LEU A 44 -2.05 1.35 -4.36
N LYS A 45 -3.37 1.37 -4.50
CA LYS A 45 -4.05 0.86 -5.69
C LYS A 45 -5.11 1.83 -6.16
N LEU A 46 -5.49 1.72 -7.43
CA LEU A 46 -6.69 2.37 -7.92
C LEU A 46 -7.91 1.60 -7.41
N ASP A 47 -8.93 2.32 -6.99
CA ASP A 47 -10.25 1.77 -6.76
C ASP A 47 -10.90 1.47 -8.10
N GLU A 48 -11.27 0.22 -8.33
CA GLU A 48 -11.85 -0.19 -9.60
C GLU A 48 -13.32 0.22 -9.64
N PRO A 49 -13.80 0.85 -10.74
CA PRO A 49 -15.21 1.17 -10.87
C PRO A 49 -16.08 -0.09 -10.89
N GLU A 50 -17.33 0.05 -10.47
CA GLU A 50 -18.33 -1.01 -10.57
C GLU A 50 -18.42 -1.61 -11.98
N LYS A 51 -18.51 -2.94 -12.07
CA LYS A 51 -18.47 -3.66 -13.35
C LYS A 51 -19.55 -3.21 -14.33
N SER A 52 -20.72 -2.82 -13.82
CA SER A 52 -21.83 -2.27 -14.62
C SER A 52 -21.45 -0.95 -15.29
N VAL A 53 -20.73 -0.07 -14.58
CA VAL A 53 -20.23 1.21 -15.09
C VAL A 53 -19.17 0.98 -16.16
N VAL A 54 -18.24 0.06 -15.91
CA VAL A 54 -17.21 -0.30 -16.91
C VAL A 54 -17.86 -0.85 -18.18
N LYS A 55 -18.87 -1.72 -18.06
CA LYS A 55 -19.57 -2.32 -19.19
C LYS A 55 -20.41 -1.34 -20.01
N SER A 56 -21.00 -0.33 -19.37
CA SER A 56 -21.81 0.68 -20.07
C SER A 56 -20.98 1.84 -20.63
N TRP A 57 -19.70 1.94 -20.26
CA TRP A 57 -18.83 3.02 -20.69
C TRP A 57 -18.58 2.98 -22.20
N ARG A 58 -18.69 4.15 -22.84
CA ARG A 58 -18.41 4.34 -24.27
C ARG A 58 -17.58 5.59 -24.48
N LYS A 59 -16.44 5.44 -25.16
CA LYS A 59 -15.54 6.56 -25.49
C LYS A 59 -16.31 7.67 -26.21
N GLY A 60 -16.13 8.91 -25.76
CA GLY A 60 -16.74 10.10 -26.37
C GLY A 60 -18.22 10.32 -26.02
N ALA A 61 -18.95 9.29 -25.58
CA ALA A 61 -20.34 9.41 -25.14
C ALA A 61 -20.45 9.49 -23.61
N ASN A 62 -19.67 8.66 -22.92
CA ASN A 62 -19.63 8.60 -21.47
C ASN A 62 -18.27 9.10 -21.00
N PRO A 63 -18.23 10.01 -20.03
CA PRO A 63 -16.96 10.47 -19.52
C PRO A 63 -16.35 9.35 -18.61
N LEU A 64 -15.02 9.33 -18.44
CA LEU A 64 -14.30 8.34 -17.59
C LEU A 64 -14.78 8.27 -16.12
N PRO A 65 -15.07 7.08 -15.57
CA PRO A 65 -15.47 6.94 -14.17
C PRO A 65 -14.48 7.59 -13.19
N PRO A 66 -14.95 8.11 -12.04
CA PRO A 66 -14.07 8.69 -11.04
C PRO A 66 -12.95 7.75 -10.63
N ARG A 67 -11.72 8.27 -10.59
CA ARG A 67 -10.53 7.52 -10.18
C ARG A 67 -10.25 7.82 -8.70
N CYS A 68 -10.62 6.89 -7.82
CA CYS A 68 -10.23 6.93 -6.42
C CYS A 68 -8.98 6.06 -6.23
N THR A 69 -8.13 6.39 -5.26
CA THR A 69 -7.05 5.52 -4.82
C THR A 69 -7.39 4.91 -3.48
N VAL A 70 -7.07 3.64 -3.29
CA VAL A 70 -7.16 2.96 -2.01
C VAL A 70 -5.75 2.77 -1.47
N VAL A 71 -5.52 3.26 -0.26
CA VAL A 71 -4.24 3.18 0.44
C VAL A 71 -4.40 2.30 1.68
N VAL A 72 -3.54 1.30 1.81
CA VAL A 72 -3.43 0.50 3.03
C VAL A 72 -2.19 0.94 3.78
N ILE A 73 -2.40 1.41 5.01
CA ILE A 73 -1.33 1.87 5.89
C ILE A 73 -1.34 1.11 7.20
N ARG A 74 -0.18 1.07 7.86
CA ARG A 74 -0.05 0.69 9.25
C ARG A 74 0.48 1.87 10.03
N PHE A 75 -0.33 2.33 10.99
CA PHE A 75 -0.02 3.48 11.83
C PHE A 75 -0.12 3.06 13.29
N ARG A 76 0.98 3.20 14.04
CA ARG A 76 1.06 2.76 15.45
C ARG A 76 0.63 1.30 15.65
N GLY A 77 1.10 0.42 14.78
CA GLY A 77 0.79 -1.01 14.80
C GLY A 77 -0.60 -1.39 14.30
N LYS A 78 -1.51 -0.43 14.06
CA LYS A 78 -2.87 -0.67 13.59
C LYS A 78 -2.99 -0.48 12.08
N SER A 79 -3.63 -1.44 11.41
CA SER A 79 -3.96 -1.37 9.98
C SER A 79 -5.10 -0.41 9.73
N ARG A 80 -5.02 0.36 8.64
CA ARG A 80 -6.08 1.25 8.16
C ARG A 80 -6.17 1.18 6.64
N VAL A 81 -7.40 1.25 6.14
CA VAL A 81 -7.69 1.34 4.71
C VAL A 81 -8.31 2.71 4.47
N LEU A 82 -7.80 3.43 3.48
CA LEU A 82 -8.18 4.81 3.18
C LEU A 82 -8.53 4.94 1.71
N GLY A 83 -9.61 5.63 1.40
CA GLY A 83 -9.90 6.15 0.07
C GLY A 83 -9.30 7.55 -0.06
N GLU A 84 -8.70 7.86 -1.21
CA GLU A 84 -8.31 9.20 -1.57
C GLU A 84 -8.82 9.53 -2.96
N GLY A 85 -9.67 10.55 -3.04
CA GLY A 85 -10.24 11.07 -4.27
C GLY A 85 -10.45 12.57 -4.16
N ASN A 86 -10.04 13.32 -5.18
CA ASN A 86 -10.18 14.79 -5.23
C ASN A 86 -9.59 15.52 -4.02
N GLY A 87 -8.47 15.02 -3.47
CA GLY A 87 -7.81 15.64 -2.34
C GLY A 87 -8.45 15.33 -0.98
N VAL A 88 -9.55 14.57 -0.95
CA VAL A 88 -10.24 14.17 0.27
C VAL A 88 -9.83 12.75 0.64
N VAL A 89 -9.39 12.57 1.89
CA VAL A 89 -9.05 11.26 2.46
C VAL A 89 -10.20 10.78 3.33
N THR A 90 -10.74 9.60 3.03
CA THR A 90 -11.85 8.99 3.78
C THR A 90 -11.44 7.63 4.35
N PRO A 91 -11.88 7.27 5.57
CA PRO A 91 -11.67 5.93 6.10
C PRO A 91 -12.57 4.92 5.38
N LEU A 92 -12.02 3.76 5.05
CA LEU A 92 -12.74 2.61 4.50
C LEU A 92 -12.80 1.46 5.52
N HIS A 93 -13.65 0.48 5.24
CA HIS A 93 -13.77 -0.71 6.09
C HIS A 93 -12.43 -1.44 6.20
N VAL A 94 -12.02 -1.71 7.43
CA VAL A 94 -10.86 -2.55 7.75
C VAL A 94 -11.39 -3.92 8.17
N PRO A 95 -10.94 -5.02 7.57
CA PRO A 95 -11.30 -6.36 8.01
C PRO A 95 -10.99 -6.56 9.51
N ALA A 96 -11.81 -7.36 10.19
CA ALA A 96 -11.64 -7.63 11.62
C ALA A 96 -10.35 -8.41 11.94
N SER A 97 -9.81 -9.14 10.96
CA SER A 97 -8.62 -9.97 11.08
C SER A 97 -7.74 -9.90 9.82
N GLY A 98 -6.52 -10.43 9.93
CA GLY A 98 -5.52 -10.41 8.87
C GLY A 98 -4.56 -9.22 8.95
N TYR A 99 -3.46 -9.32 8.21
CA TYR A 99 -2.44 -8.28 8.12
C TYR A 99 -2.28 -7.79 6.67
N PRO A 100 -1.86 -6.54 6.46
CA PRO A 100 -1.52 -6.05 5.15
C PRO A 100 -0.39 -6.88 4.54
N MET A 101 -0.31 -6.85 3.21
CA MET A 101 0.81 -7.41 2.47
C MET A 101 2.14 -6.82 2.99
N MET A 102 3.14 -7.68 3.17
CA MET A 102 4.48 -7.25 3.56
C MET A 102 5.10 -6.39 2.45
N SER A 103 5.55 -5.19 2.81
CA SER A 103 6.22 -4.29 1.86
C SER A 103 7.60 -4.82 1.48
N MET A 104 8.14 -4.37 0.34
CA MET A 104 9.50 -4.76 -0.10
C MET A 104 10.57 -4.29 0.90
N ASP A 105 10.39 -3.13 1.53
CA ASP A 105 11.30 -2.63 2.56
C ASP A 105 11.31 -3.53 3.80
N GLU A 106 10.13 -3.98 4.22
CA GLU A 106 10.01 -4.96 5.31
C GLU A 106 10.62 -6.31 4.94
N GLN A 107 10.36 -6.83 3.74
CA GLN A 107 10.96 -8.08 3.26
C GLN A 107 12.49 -7.99 3.24
N THR A 108 13.03 -6.89 2.72
CA THR A 108 14.47 -6.65 2.66
C THR A 108 15.06 -6.60 4.07
N SER A 109 14.45 -5.83 4.97
CA SER A 109 14.89 -5.72 6.36
C SER A 109 14.86 -7.06 7.10
N LEU A 110 13.78 -7.84 6.91
CA LEU A 110 13.61 -9.16 7.53
C LEU A 110 14.59 -10.19 6.98
N SER A 111 15.00 -10.07 5.72
CA SER A 111 16.02 -10.94 5.10
C SER A 111 17.37 -10.88 5.83
N PHE A 112 17.66 -9.77 6.52
CA PHE A 112 18.88 -9.61 7.32
C PHE A 112 18.67 -9.79 8.83
N ALA A 113 17.42 -9.83 9.31
CA ALA A 113 17.12 -9.85 10.74
C ALA A 113 17.67 -11.09 11.44
N LEU A 114 17.60 -12.25 10.80
CA LEU A 114 18.05 -13.54 11.35
C LEU A 114 19.55 -13.60 11.61
N PHE A 115 20.38 -12.86 10.86
CA PHE A 115 21.84 -12.83 11.09
C PHE A 115 22.23 -12.15 12.41
N LYS A 116 21.29 -11.47 13.09
CA LYS A 116 21.50 -10.95 14.45
C LYS A 116 21.22 -11.98 15.54
N ASP A 117 20.61 -13.11 15.19
CA ASP A 117 20.27 -14.18 16.13
C ASP A 117 21.44 -15.13 16.36
N VAL A 118 21.76 -15.40 17.62
CA VAL A 118 22.91 -16.22 18.01
C VAL A 118 22.68 -17.70 17.65
N ALA A 119 21.45 -18.20 17.81
CA ALA A 119 21.12 -19.59 17.51
C ALA A 119 21.15 -19.87 16.00
N PHE A 120 20.62 -18.93 15.20
CA PHE A 120 20.70 -18.96 13.74
C PHE A 120 22.16 -18.98 13.27
N ASN A 121 23.00 -18.07 13.78
CA ASN A 121 24.42 -18.04 13.43
C ASN A 121 25.17 -19.32 13.84
N ALA A 122 24.84 -19.91 15.01
CA ALA A 122 25.40 -21.19 15.42
C ALA A 122 24.99 -22.34 14.48
N SER A 123 23.79 -22.28 13.92
CA SER A 123 23.30 -23.28 12.96
C SER A 123 24.01 -23.23 11.61
N ILE A 124 24.37 -22.02 11.13
CA ILE A 124 25.10 -21.83 9.86
C ILE A 124 26.53 -22.39 9.95
N ARG A 125 27.16 -22.31 11.13
CA ARG A 125 28.53 -22.80 11.39
C ARG A 125 28.69 -24.33 11.22
N ARG A 126 27.63 -25.06 10.87
CA ARG A 126 27.63 -26.50 10.60
C ARG A 126 28.09 -26.89 9.19
N GLY A 127 28.76 -25.99 8.46
CA GLY A 127 29.40 -26.31 7.17
C GLY A 127 29.12 -25.35 6.02
N VAL A 128 28.43 -24.23 6.27
CA VAL A 128 28.17 -23.21 5.25
C VAL A 128 28.86 -21.91 5.64
N ARG A 129 29.45 -21.20 4.66
CA ARG A 129 29.99 -19.85 4.91
C ARG A 129 28.82 -18.88 5.08
N ALA A 130 28.87 -18.04 6.10
CA ALA A 130 27.83 -17.04 6.33
C ALA A 130 27.62 -16.09 5.11
N SER A 131 28.67 -15.85 4.33
CA SER A 131 28.62 -15.07 3.07
C SER A 131 27.76 -15.70 1.98
N ASP A 132 27.50 -17.00 2.07
CA ASP A 132 26.80 -17.77 1.04
C ASP A 132 25.34 -18.03 1.43
N VAL A 133 24.88 -17.48 2.55
CA VAL A 133 23.51 -17.66 3.06
C VAL A 133 22.68 -16.42 2.74
N ALA A 134 21.48 -16.64 2.21
CA ALA A 134 20.44 -15.62 2.05
C ALA A 134 19.14 -16.12 2.68
N CYS A 135 18.33 -15.20 3.21
CA CYS A 135 17.03 -15.51 3.79
C CYS A 135 15.91 -14.88 2.96
N LEU A 136 14.83 -15.63 2.74
CA LEU A 136 13.60 -15.14 2.15
C LEU A 136 12.51 -15.16 3.23
N PRO A 137 11.97 -14.00 3.66
CA PRO A 137 10.86 -13.98 4.60
C PRO A 137 9.58 -14.43 3.90
N ILE A 138 8.96 -15.48 4.43
CA ILE A 138 7.69 -16.04 3.94
C ILE A 138 6.61 -15.77 4.99
N SER A 139 5.40 -15.42 4.55
CA SER A 139 4.25 -15.24 5.45
C SER A 139 3.87 -16.55 6.13
N PHE A 140 3.45 -16.48 7.40
CA PHE A 140 3.04 -17.66 8.17
C PHE A 140 1.60 -18.13 7.90
N GLY A 141 0.83 -17.41 7.07
CA GLY A 141 -0.61 -17.60 6.87
C GLY A 141 -1.44 -16.49 7.50
#